data_AF-A0A6X7C4J6-F1
#
_entry.id   AF-A0A6X7C4J6-F1
#
_cell.length_a   1.000
_cell.length_b   1.000
_cell.length_c   1.000
_cell.angle_alpha   90.00
_cell.angle_beta   90.00
_cell.angle_gamma   90.00
#
_symmetry.space_group_name_H-M   'P 1'
#
loop_
_entity.id
_entity.type
_entity.pdbx_description
1 polymer ?
#
loop_
_entity_poly.entity_id
_entity_poly.type
_entity_poly.pdbx_seq_one_letter_code
_entity_poly.pdbx_strand_id
1 'polypeptide(L)' 'MITSIPKLIETHGTLADTCRETGLNEMTLSKYRHDTKCEQHVIYNNRLMTHTKTSPVIYTKRGVSRNDRMKLEEL' A
#
# COMPACT_ATOMS: atom_id res chain seq x y z
N MET A 1 11.04 -12.83 -5.60
CA MET A 1 9.90 -13.60 -5.02
C MET A 1 8.60 -12.88 -5.36
N ILE A 2 7.59 -13.59 -5.86
CA ILE A 2 6.26 -13.07 -6.17
C ILE A 2 5.30 -13.57 -5.09
N THR A 3 4.55 -12.68 -4.44
CA THR A 3 3.56 -13.02 -3.40
C THR A 3 2.35 -12.09 -3.46
N SER A 4 1.32 -12.38 -2.66
CA SER A 4 0.12 -11.55 -2.52
C SER A 4 -0.05 -11.08 -1.08
N ILE A 5 -0.82 -10.01 -0.89
CA ILE A 5 -1.17 -9.45 0.42
C ILE A 5 -1.88 -10.49 1.31
N PRO A 6 -2.86 -11.27 0.83
CA PRO A 6 -3.45 -12.34 1.64
C PRO A 6 -2.40 -13.33 2.16
N LYS A 7 -1.43 -13.71 1.31
CA LYS A 7 -0.34 -14.62 1.68
C LYS A 7 0.59 -14.02 2.75
N LEU A 8 0.84 -12.72 2.67
CA LEU A 8 1.62 -12.01 3.69
C LEU A 8 0.87 -11.92 5.02
N ILE A 9 -0.43 -11.66 4.99
CA ILE A 9 -1.27 -11.65 6.20
C ILE A 9 -1.30 -13.04 6.83
N GLU A 10 -1.41 -14.10 6.05
CA GLU A 10 -1.32 -15.49 6.54
C GLU A 10 0.05 -15.78 7.19
N THR A 11 1.12 -15.20 6.66
CA THR A 11 2.50 -15.38 7.17
C THR A 11 2.74 -14.64 8.48
N HIS A 12 2.24 -13.41 8.60
CA HIS A 12 2.49 -12.53 9.75
C HIS A 12 1.34 -12.53 10.78
N GLY A 13 0.22 -13.17 10.46
CA GLY A 13 -0.96 -13.29 11.33
C GLY A 13 -1.92 -12.11 11.23
N THR A 14 -1.47 -10.92 11.62
CA THR A 14 -2.34 -9.72 11.64
C THR A 14 -1.97 -8.70 10.57
N LEU A 15 -2.92 -7.81 10.23
CA LEU A 15 -2.68 -6.66 9.34
C LEU A 15 -1.63 -5.72 9.91
N ALA A 16 -1.65 -5.49 11.23
CA ALA A 16 -0.71 -4.60 11.91
C ALA A 16 0.72 -5.16 11.85
N ASP A 17 0.88 -6.46 12.08
CA ASP A 17 2.19 -7.11 12.00
C ASP A 17 2.70 -7.15 10.55
N THR A 18 1.81 -7.45 9.60
CA THR A 18 2.14 -7.36 8.16
C THR A 18 2.58 -5.95 7.76
N CYS A 19 1.90 -4.91 8.26
CA CYS A 19 2.26 -3.51 8.03
C CYS A 19 3.66 -3.18 8.58
N ARG A 20 3.95 -3.65 9.80
CA ARG A 20 5.25 -3.43 10.46
C ARG A 20 6.40 -4.12 9.74
N GLU A 21 6.19 -5.36 9.28
CA GLU A 21 7.23 -6.16 8.61
C GLU A 21 7.45 -5.76 7.16
N THR A 22 6.38 -5.44 6.42
CA THR A 22 6.46 -5.16 4.98
C THR A 22 6.61 -3.67 4.66
N GLY A 23 6.32 -2.78 5.62
CA GLY A 23 6.28 -1.33 5.41
C GLY A 23 5.15 -0.86 4.50
N LEU A 24 4.20 -1.75 4.18
CA LEU A 24 3.02 -1.43 3.36
C LEU A 24 1.96 -0.74 4.22
N ASN A 25 1.27 0.24 3.63
CA ASN A 25 0.20 0.95 4.31
C ASN A 25 -0.95 0.00 4.66
N GLU A 26 -1.44 0.06 5.90
CA GLU A 26 -2.55 -0.73 6.40
C GLU A 26 -3.82 -0.57 5.56
N MET A 27 -4.10 0.64 5.04
CA MET A 27 -5.23 0.87 4.14
C MET A 27 -5.09 0.05 2.85
N THR A 28 -3.87 -0.08 2.33
CA THR A 28 -3.57 -0.85 1.14
C THR A 28 -3.68 -2.35 1.41
N LEU A 29 -3.17 -2.82 2.55
CA LEU A 29 -3.34 -4.20 2.99
C LEU A 29 -4.82 -4.55 3.12
N SER A 30 -5.62 -3.69 3.78
CA SER A 30 -7.05 -3.88 3.95
C SER A 30 -7.82 -3.91 2.63
N LYS A 31 -7.43 -3.07 1.66
CA LYS A 31 -8.04 -3.01 0.33
C LYS A 31 -7.84 -4.31 -0.47
N TYR A 32 -6.66 -4.91 -0.39
CA TYR A 32 -6.28 -6.07 -1.20
C TYR A 32 -6.28 -7.40 -0.43
N ARG A 33 -6.76 -7.41 0.83
CA ARG A 33 -6.77 -8.61 1.69
C ARG A 33 -7.58 -9.79 1.16
N HIS A 34 -8.47 -9.55 0.19
CA HIS A 34 -9.31 -10.57 -0.44
C HIS A 34 -8.85 -10.92 -1.86
N ASP A 35 -7.82 -10.24 -2.38
CA ASP A 35 -7.31 -10.48 -3.73
C ASP A 35 -6.33 -11.67 -3.73
N THR A 36 -6.89 -12.87 -3.57
CA THR A 36 -6.14 -14.13 -3.46
C THR A 36 -5.57 -14.62 -4.78
N LYS A 37 -6.11 -14.14 -5.92
CA LYS A 37 -5.71 -14.52 -7.27
C LYS A 37 -4.70 -13.56 -7.92
N CYS A 38 -4.23 -12.55 -7.18
CA CYS A 38 -3.34 -11.51 -7.70
C CYS A 38 -3.92 -10.77 -8.93
N GLU A 39 -5.24 -10.58 -8.98
CA GLU A 39 -5.90 -9.97 -10.13
C GLU A 39 -5.69 -8.46 -10.16
N GLN A 40 -5.57 -7.83 -8.98
CA GLN A 40 -5.46 -6.38 -8.83
C GLN A 40 -4.10 -5.93 -8.28
N HIS A 41 -3.38 -6.80 -7.59
CA HIS A 41 -2.08 -6.51 -7.02
C HIS A 41 -1.14 -7.71 -7.03
N VAL A 42 0.16 -7.42 -6.98
CA VAL A 42 1.21 -8.39 -6.75
C VAL A 42 2.34 -7.74 -5.96
N ILE A 43 2.99 -8.51 -5.10
CA ILE A 43 4.18 -8.07 -4.39
C ILE A 43 5.38 -8.77 -5.01
N TYR A 44 6.27 -7.97 -5.59
CA TYR A 44 7.47 -8.43 -6.25
C TYR A 44 8.69 -7.79 -5.62
N ASN A 45 9.59 -8.61 -5.06
CA ASN A 45 10.81 -8.15 -4.38
C ASN A 45 10.52 -7.04 -3.35
N ASN A 46 9.59 -7.31 -2.43
CA ASN A 46 9.10 -6.38 -1.40
C ASN A 46 8.44 -5.09 -1.93
N ARG A 47 8.17 -5.00 -3.22
CA ARG A 47 7.51 -3.84 -3.82
C ARG A 47 6.09 -4.20 -4.24
N LEU A 48 5.12 -3.42 -3.77
CA LEU A 48 3.74 -3.53 -4.20
C LEU A 48 3.62 -2.99 -5.63
N MET A 49 3.09 -3.82 -6.51
CA MET A 49 2.72 -3.49 -7.88
C MET A 49 1.20 -3.65 -7.99
N THR A 50 0.50 -2.67 -8.55
CA THR A 50 -0.96 -2.70 -8.75
C THR A 50 -1.29 -2.57 -10.22
N HIS A 51 -2.38 -3.20 -10.65
CA HIS A 51 -2.80 -3.17 -12.06
C HIS A 51 -3.12 -1.74 -12.55
N THR A 52 -3.79 -0.96 -11.72
CA THR A 52 -4.11 0.45 -11.99
C THR A 52 -3.20 1.35 -11.16
N LYS A 53 -2.81 2.52 -11.71
CA LYS A 53 -2.15 3.57 -10.91
C LYS A 53 -3.07 3.97 -9.76
N THR A 54 -2.69 3.61 -8.53
CA THR A 54 -3.35 4.15 -7.34
C THR A 54 -3.12 5.65 -7.27
N SER A 55 -4.12 6.40 -6.79
CA SER A 55 -4.00 7.84 -6.56
C SER A 55 -2.69 8.13 -5.81
N PRO A 56 -1.95 9.19 -6.20
CA PRO A 56 -0.74 9.56 -5.47
C PRO A 56 -1.09 9.68 -3.99
N VAL A 57 -0.29 9.04 -3.14
CA VAL A 57 -0.48 9.04 -1.69
C VAL A 57 -0.66 10.50 -1.27
N ILE A 58 -1.83 10.80 -0.72
CA ILE A 58 -2.19 12.17 -0.36
C ILE A 58 -1.16 12.68 0.66
N TYR A 59 -0.75 11.83 1.60
CA TYR A 59 0.22 12.16 2.65
C TYR A 59 1.64 11.69 2.31
N THR A 60 2.56 12.65 2.20
CA THR A 60 4.01 12.34 2.18
C THR A 60 4.50 11.92 3.58
N LYS A 61 5.70 11.33 3.69
CA LYS A 61 6.36 11.04 5.00
C LYS A 61 6.47 12.25 5.95
N ARG A 62 6.23 13.47 5.45
CA ARG A 62 6.22 14.72 6.22
C ARG A 62 4.80 15.20 6.61
N GLY A 63 3.78 14.37 6.42
CA GLY A 63 2.39 14.70 6.78
C GLY A 63 1.70 15.72 5.88
N VAL A 64 2.29 16.07 4.73
CA VAL A 64 1.74 17.09 3.82
C VAL A 64 0.84 16.42 2.79
N SER A 65 -0.42 16.88 2.71
CA SER A 65 -1.39 16.49 1.69
C SER A 65 -1.02 17.08 0.31
N ARG A 66 -1.32 16.41 -0.81
CA ARG A 66 -1.22 17.03 -2.15
C ARG A 66 -2.03 18.34 -2.26
N ASN A 67 -3.16 18.43 -1.54
CA ASN A 67 -3.96 19.66 -1.46
C ASN A 67 -3.24 20.78 -0.68
N ASP A 68 -2.43 20.44 0.32
CA ASP A 68 -1.65 21.42 1.07
C ASP A 68 -0.53 22.01 0.20
N ARG A 69 0.05 21.19 -0.68
CA ARG A 69 1.05 21.64 -1.66
C ARG A 69 0.49 22.61 -2.70
N MET A 70 -0.69 22.32 -3.26
CA MET A 70 -1.33 23.22 -4.23
C MET A 70 -1.63 24.60 -3.63
N LYS A 71 -2.04 24.66 -2.35
CA LYS A 71 -2.23 25.94 -1.64
C LYS A 71 -0.94 26.73 -1.39
N LEU A 72 0.21 26.05 -1.35
CA LEU A 72 1.51 26.70 -1.09
C LEU A 72 2.15 27.27 -2.36
N GLU A 73 1.78 26.73 -3.53
CA GLU A 73 2.29 27.15 -4.84
C GLU A 73 1.42 28.25 -5.50
N GLU A 74 0.31 28.64 -4.87
CA GLU A 74 -0.57 29.76 -5.27
C GLU A 74 -0.27 31.08 -4.52
N LEU A 75 0.89 31.18 -3.86
CA LEU A 75 1.44 32.39 -3.22
C LEU A 75 2.79 32.77 -3.85
#